data_AF-A0A1C6D8R3-F1
#
_entry.id   AF-A0A1C6D8R3-F1
#
_cell.length_a   1.000
_cell.length_b   1.000
_cell.length_c   1.000
_cell.angle_alpha   90.00
_cell.angle_beta   90.00
_cell.angle_gamma   90.00
#
_symmetry.space_group_name_H-M   'P 1'
#
loop_
_entity.id
_entity.type
_entity.pdbx_description
1 polymer ?
#
loop_
_entity_poly.entity_id
_entity_poly.type
_entity_poly.pdbx_seq_one_letter_code
_entity_poly.pdbx_strand_id
1 'polypeptide(L)' 'MTEKEKMLSGKAYIASDEELVKERKYARKITRLFNQTTEEDDERVVLLKKLFGAT' A
#
# COMPACT_ATOMS: atom_id res chain seq x y z
N MET A 1 4.82 17.29 -12.26
CA MET A 1 4.38 16.86 -10.92
C MET A 1 3.33 15.79 -11.11
N THR A 2 3.59 14.55 -10.72
CA THR A 2 2.61 13.46 -10.81
C THR A 2 1.48 13.66 -9.81
N GLU A 3 0.34 12.97 -9.98
CA GLU A 3 -0.74 13.02 -9.00
C GLU A 3 -0.30 12.46 -7.64
N LYS A 4 0.63 11.51 -7.64
CA LYS A 4 1.29 11.01 -6.43
C LYS A 4 2.15 12.06 -5.74
N GLU A 5 2.96 12.82 -6.46
CA GLU A 5 3.74 13.91 -5.88
C GLU A 5 2.83 15.01 -5.30
N LYS A 6 1.72 15.32 -5.96
CA LYS A 6 0.70 16.26 -5.43
C LYS A 6 0.09 15.74 -4.13
N MET A 7 -0.30 14.46 -4.10
CA MET A 7 -0.82 13.80 -2.90
C MET A 7 0.16 13.89 -1.74
N LEU A 8 1.43 13.52 -1.96
CA LEU A 8 2.47 13.54 -0.91
C LEU A 8 2.83 14.95 -0.43
N SER A 9 2.63 15.96 -1.28
CA SER A 9 2.86 17.37 -0.93
C SER A 9 1.62 18.08 -0.38
N GLY A 10 0.52 17.36 -0.12
CA GLY A 10 -0.72 17.93 0.42
C GLY A 10 -1.51 18.81 -0.55
N LYS A 11 -1.19 18.74 -1.85
CA LYS A 11 -1.91 19.47 -2.90
C LYS A 11 -3.11 18.67 -3.37
N ALA A 12 -4.09 19.36 -3.97
CA ALA A 12 -5.19 18.70 -4.66
C ALA A 12 -4.65 17.76 -5.76
N TYR A 13 -5.12 16.52 -5.77
CA TYR A 13 -4.71 15.47 -6.69
C TYR A 13 -5.91 14.65 -7.17
N ILE A 14 -5.76 13.97 -8.30
CA ILE A 14 -6.79 13.10 -8.89
C ILE A 14 -6.63 11.70 -8.29
N ALA A 15 -7.51 11.34 -7.35
CA ALA A 15 -7.43 10.04 -6.69
C ALA A 15 -7.63 8.85 -7.65
N SER A 16 -8.33 9.04 -8.78
CA SER A 16 -8.53 8.02 -9.82
C SER A 16 -7.34 7.87 -10.77
N ASP A 17 -6.25 8.60 -10.57
CA ASP A 17 -5.01 8.44 -11.31
C ASP A 17 -4.54 6.97 -11.32
N GLU A 18 -3.99 6.54 -12.46
CA GLU A 18 -3.67 5.13 -12.71
C GLU A 18 -2.58 4.61 -11.75
N GLU A 19 -1.56 5.42 -11.44
CA GLU A 19 -0.48 5.07 -10.50
C GLU A 19 -1.09 4.85 -9.11
N LEU A 20 -1.88 5.80 -8.63
CA LEU A 20 -2.51 5.74 -7.30
C LEU A 20 -3.51 4.58 -7.20
N VAL A 21 -4.26 4.28 -8.26
CA VAL A 21 -5.18 3.13 -8.29
C VAL A 21 -4.40 1.82 -8.22
N LYS A 22 -3.30 1.67 -8.97
CA LYS A 22 -2.45 0.47 -8.93
C LYS A 22 -1.85 0.27 -7.54
N GLU A 23 -1.30 1.31 -6.94
CA GLU A 23 -0.71 1.25 -5.59
C GLU A 23 -1.74 0.89 -4.51
N ARG A 24 -2.94 1.50 -4.55
CA ARG A 24 -4.02 1.12 -3.62
C ARG A 24 -4.48 -0.32 -3.81
N LYS A 25 -4.55 -0.81 -5.05
CA LYS A 25 -4.90 -2.23 -5.33
C LYS A 25 -3.82 -3.16 -4.76
N TYR A 26 -2.55 -2.81 -4.93
CA TYR A 26 -1.44 -3.56 -4.36
C TYR A 26 -1.51 -3.59 -2.83
N ALA A 27 -1.63 -2.42 -2.18
CA ALA A 27 -1.74 -2.32 -0.72
C ALA A 27 -2.91 -3.17 -0.18
N ARG A 28 -4.11 -3.07 -0.78
CA ARG A 28 -5.27 -3.89 -0.40
C ARG A 28 -5.01 -5.39 -0.57
N LYS A 29 -4.29 -5.81 -1.60
CA LYS A 29 -3.92 -7.22 -1.80
C LYS A 29 -3.02 -7.70 -0.66
N ILE A 30 -1.98 -6.94 -0.31
CA ILE A 30 -1.08 -7.29 0.79
C ILE A 30 -1.81 -7.30 2.13
N THR A 31 -2.64 -6.29 2.41
CA THR A 31 -3.48 -6.25 3.62
C THR A 31 -4.42 -7.46 3.71
N ARG A 32 -5.04 -7.87 2.59
CA ARG A 32 -5.91 -9.06 2.58
C ARG A 32 -5.13 -10.33 2.89
N LEU A 33 -3.94 -10.51 2.29
CA LEU A 33 -3.08 -11.66 2.58
C LEU A 33 -2.69 -11.67 4.05
N PHE A 34 -2.22 -10.53 4.58
CA PHE A 34 -1.86 -10.41 5.99
C PHE A 34 -3.03 -10.74 6.92
N ASN A 35 -4.22 -10.25 6.63
CA ASN A 35 -5.41 -10.52 7.46
C ASN A 35 -5.88 -11.99 7.41
N GLN A 36 -5.39 -12.79 6.46
CA GLN A 36 -5.70 -14.21 6.35
C GLN A 36 -4.68 -15.11 7.06
N THR A 37 -3.57 -14.53 7.52
CA THR A 37 -2.54 -15.25 8.30
C THR A 37 -2.91 -15.35 9.77
N THR A 38 -2.36 -16.36 10.43
CA THR A 38 -2.43 -16.67 11.87
C THR A 38 -1.12 -16.29 12.57
N GLU A 39 -1.10 -16.32 13.90
CA GLU A 39 0.08 -16.02 14.71
C GLU A 39 1.30 -16.94 14.45
N GLU A 40 1.07 -18.13 13.90
CA GLU A 40 2.13 -19.09 13.56
C GLU A 40 2.76 -18.84 12.17
N ASP A 41 2.16 -17.96 11.37
CA ASP A 41 2.61 -17.70 10.00
C ASP A 41 3.76 -16.68 9.96
N ASP A 42 4.99 -17.17 9.74
CA ASP A 42 6.20 -16.36 9.59
C ASP A 42 6.11 -15.31 8.46
N GLU A 43 5.25 -15.54 7.47
CA GLU A 43 5.05 -14.61 6.35
C GLU A 43 4.45 -13.26 6.76
N ARG A 44 3.90 -13.14 7.98
CA ARG A 44 3.36 -11.89 8.53
C ARG A 44 4.37 -10.75 8.50
N VAL A 45 5.59 -11.02 8.93
CA VAL A 45 6.67 -10.02 8.96
C VAL A 45 7.03 -9.60 7.53
N VAL A 46 7.04 -10.54 6.60
CA VAL A 46 7.34 -10.27 5.18
C VAL A 46 6.24 -9.41 4.56
N LEU A 47 4.97 -9.70 4.83
CA LEU A 47 3.83 -8.94 4.33
C LEU A 47 3.81 -7.51 4.89
N LEU A 48 4.16 -7.32 6.17
CA LEU A 48 4.29 -5.99 6.78
C LEU A 48 5.44 -5.18 6.16
N LYS A 49 6.62 -5.80 5.99
CA LYS A 49 7.77 -5.17 5.32
C LYS A 49 7.48 -4.77 3.87
N LYS A 50 6.61 -5.51 3.18
CA LYS A 50 6.14 -5.15 1.83
C LYS A 50 5.13 -4.00 1.82
N LEU A 51 4.40 -3.78 2.91
CA LEU A 51 3.34 -2.78 3.02
C LEU A 51 3.87 -1.43 3.50
N PHE A 52 4.76 -1.43 4.49
CA PHE A 52 5.30 -0.20 5.08
C PHE A 52 6.63 0.21 4.45
N GLY A 53 6.82 1.52 4.26
CA GLY A 53 8.07 2.08 3.71
C GLY A 53 9.27 1.99 4.66
N ALA A 54 9.00 1.82 5.96
CA ALA A 54 9.97 1.48 7.00
C ALA A 54 9.24 0.70 8.11
N THR A 55 9.90 -0.30 8.69
CA THR A 55 9.42 -1.09 9.84
C THR A 55 10.39 -0.95 10.99
#